data_AF-X0AGX8-F1
#
_entry.id   AF-X0AGX8-F1
#
_cell.length_a   1.000
_cell.length_b   1.000
_cell.length_c   1.000
_cell.angle_alpha   90.00
_cell.angle_beta   90.00
_cell.angle_gamma   90.00
#
_symmetry.space_group_name_H-M   'P 1'
#
loop_
_entity.id
_entity.type
_entity.pdbx_description
1 polymer ?
#
loop_
_entity_poly.entity_id
_entity_poly.type
_entity_poly.pdbx_seq_one_letter_code
_entity_poly.pdbx_strand_id
1 'polypeptide(L)'
;MAFLASLINANYSFGLIDSAIHLTKDIKNPENNIPKALFFTVGIGFATAWPLVILLMYCLTDFDDVVNAANGVPLLELFYIAFSRSKAGAVVMMSGLTVCWTSATMALYAYQSKICWAFGKDNGLPVSKIWSRVHPIMEVPAHTLMLCSVLVSILSALCIASSTAFNR
;
A
#
# COMPACT_ATOMS: atom_id res chain seq x y z
N MET A 1 -14.92 -14.67 -11.02
CA MET A 1 -14.82 -13.46 -10.16
C MET A 1 -13.63 -13.55 -9.20
N ALA A 2 -13.52 -14.58 -8.35
CA ALA A 2 -12.46 -14.69 -7.34
C ALA A 2 -11.02 -14.59 -7.89
N PHE A 3 -10.71 -15.23 -9.04
CA PHE A 3 -9.39 -15.13 -9.67
C PHE A 3 -9.00 -13.69 -10.06
N LEU A 4 -9.93 -12.95 -10.68
CA LEU A 4 -9.70 -11.55 -11.08
C LEU A 4 -9.58 -10.62 -9.85
N ALA A 5 -10.37 -10.87 -8.81
CA ALA A 5 -10.29 -10.12 -7.56
C ALA A 5 -8.93 -10.32 -6.86
N SER A 6 -8.42 -11.55 -6.84
CA SER A 6 -7.07 -11.84 -6.30
C SER A 6 -5.96 -11.19 -7.14
N LEU A 7 -6.12 -11.12 -8.47
CA LEU A 7 -5.14 -10.49 -9.37
C LEU A 7 -5.02 -8.98 -9.11
N ILE A 8 -6.13 -8.30 -8.79
CA ILE A 8 -6.13 -6.87 -8.45
C ILE A 8 -5.31 -6.61 -7.18
N ASN A 9 -5.47 -7.45 -6.15
CA ASN A 9 -4.72 -7.31 -4.91
C ASN A 9 -3.21 -7.58 -5.13
N ALA A 10 -2.87 -8.55 -5.98
CA ALA A 10 -1.49 -8.79 -6.38
C ALA A 10 -0.89 -7.59 -7.15
N ASN A 11 -1.68 -6.94 -8.02
CA ASN A 11 -1.26 -5.76 -8.76
C ASN A 11 -0.95 -4.57 -7.83
N TYR A 12 -1.74 -4.37 -6.77
CA TYR A 12 -1.53 -3.29 -5.80
C TYR A 12 -0.11 -3.32 -5.20
N SER A 13 0.43 -4.50 -4.91
CA SER A 13 1.80 -4.67 -4.40
C SER A 13 2.88 -4.15 -5.36
N PHE A 14 2.62 -4.14 -6.67
CA PHE A 14 3.55 -3.62 -7.68
C PHE A 14 3.33 -2.13 -7.99
N GLY A 15 2.25 -1.50 -7.50
CA GLY A 15 1.99 -0.07 -7.73
C GLY A 15 3.07 0.88 -7.18
N LEU A 16 3.83 0.43 -6.17
CA LEU A 16 4.97 1.19 -5.64
C LEU A 16 6.10 1.39 -6.67
N ILE A 17 6.24 0.46 -7.62
CA ILE A 17 7.31 0.51 -8.63
C ILE A 17 7.12 1.69 -9.57
N ASP A 18 5.89 1.88 -10.03
CA ASP A 18 5.53 2.98 -10.93
C ASP A 18 5.81 4.34 -10.28
N SER A 19 5.44 4.46 -9.00
CA SER A 19 5.74 5.64 -8.19
C SER A 19 7.24 5.94 -8.08
N ALA A 20 8.08 4.90 -7.99
CA ALA A 20 9.54 5.06 -7.94
C ALA A 20 10.13 5.56 -9.27
N ILE A 21 9.57 5.14 -10.41
CA ILE A 21 9.99 5.61 -11.74
C ILE A 21 9.67 7.10 -11.89
N HIS A 22 8.53 7.57 -11.40
CA HIS A 22 8.19 8.99 -11.43
C HIS A 22 9.12 9.87 -10.58
N LEU A 23 9.84 9.29 -9.61
CA LEU A 23 10.82 9.98 -8.77
C LEU A 23 12.26 9.94 -9.33
N THR A 24 12.42 9.65 -10.62
CA THR A 24 13.72 9.63 -11.32
C THR A 24 14.60 10.87 -11.06
N LYS A 25 13.99 12.05 -10.85
CA LYS A 25 14.70 13.32 -10.65
C LYS A 25 15.46 13.40 -9.31
N ASP A 26 15.08 12.61 -8.31
CA ASP A 26 15.71 12.61 -6.99
C ASP A 26 16.78 11.49 -6.85
N ILE A 27 16.94 10.65 -7.87
CA ILE A 27 17.85 9.49 -7.84
C ILE A 27 19.16 9.84 -8.53
N LYS A 28 20.28 9.65 -7.83
CA LYS A 28 21.63 9.77 -8.42
C LYS A 28 21.82 8.65 -9.45
N ASN A 29 22.14 8.99 -10.71
CA ASN A 29 22.33 8.05 -11.83
C ASN A 29 21.12 7.13 -12.10
N PRO A 30 19.99 7.69 -12.58
CA PRO A 30 18.73 6.95 -12.72
C PRO A 30 18.81 5.76 -13.70
N GLU A 31 19.55 5.90 -14.80
CA GLU A 31 19.63 4.89 -15.87
C GLU A 31 20.10 3.52 -15.37
N ASN A 32 20.99 3.48 -14.37
CA ASN A 32 21.51 2.23 -13.81
C ASN A 32 20.85 1.88 -12.46
N ASN A 33 20.44 2.87 -11.67
CA ASN A 33 19.97 2.63 -10.31
C ASN A 33 18.48 2.27 -10.24
N ILE A 34 17.65 2.79 -11.15
CA ILE A 34 16.22 2.43 -11.23
C ILE A 34 16.02 0.94 -11.54
N PRO A 35 16.63 0.36 -12.60
CA PRO A 35 16.45 -1.06 -12.89
C PRO A 35 16.97 -1.95 -11.76
N LYS A 36 18.08 -1.59 -11.11
CA LYS A 36 18.59 -2.32 -9.94
C LYS A 36 17.61 -2.26 -8.77
N ALA A 37 17.12 -1.09 -8.41
CA ALA A 37 16.15 -0.91 -7.33
C ALA A 37 14.86 -1.71 -7.59
N LEU A 38 14.41 -1.77 -8.85
CA LEU A 38 13.28 -2.58 -9.28
C LEU A 38 13.53 -4.07 -9.02
N PHE A 39 14.65 -4.62 -9.50
CA PHE A 39 14.99 -6.03 -9.30
C PHE A 39 15.15 -6.38 -7.81
N PHE A 40 15.75 -5.50 -7.00
CA PHE A 40 15.84 -5.71 -5.56
C PHE A 40 14.47 -5.70 -4.88
N THR A 41 13.58 -4.79 -5.24
CA THR A 41 12.24 -4.70 -4.66
C THR A 41 11.42 -5.95 -4.97
N VAL A 42 11.42 -6.39 -6.23
CA VAL A 42 10.73 -7.63 -6.66
C VAL A 42 11.39 -8.85 -6.03
N GLY A 43 12.72 -8.90 -5.99
CA GLY A 43 13.48 -10.01 -5.42
C GLY A 43 13.22 -10.19 -3.92
N ILE A 44 13.26 -9.11 -3.14
CA ILE A 44 12.97 -9.14 -1.69
C ILE A 44 11.50 -9.48 -1.45
N GLY A 45 10.59 -8.87 -2.21
CA GLY A 45 9.15 -9.18 -2.11
C GLY A 45 8.85 -10.65 -2.40
N PHE A 46 9.44 -11.20 -3.46
CA PHE A 46 9.28 -12.61 -3.80
C PHE A 46 9.91 -13.52 -2.75
N ALA A 47 11.15 -13.24 -2.34
CA ALA A 47 11.86 -14.04 -1.34
C ALA A 47 11.17 -14.07 0.03
N THR A 48 10.44 -13.02 0.39
CA THR A 48 9.70 -12.95 1.67
C THR A 48 8.29 -13.54 1.55
N ALA A 49 7.55 -13.24 0.48
CA ALA A 49 6.18 -13.70 0.31
C ALA A 49 6.08 -15.19 -0.07
N TRP A 50 7.00 -15.68 -0.91
CA TRP A 50 6.99 -17.08 -1.40
C TRP A 50 7.05 -18.13 -0.28
N PRO A 51 8.03 -18.11 0.65
CA PRO A 51 8.07 -19.09 1.73
C PRO A 51 6.89 -18.94 2.70
N LEU A 52 6.42 -17.70 2.92
CA LEU A 52 5.25 -17.43 3.76
C LEU A 52 3.99 -18.09 3.19
N VAL A 53 3.75 -17.94 1.89
CA VAL A 53 2.59 -18.57 1.21
C VAL A 53 2.67 -20.08 1.28
N ILE A 54 3.84 -20.68 1.05
CA ILE A 54 4.01 -22.14 1.15
C ILE A 54 3.70 -22.62 2.57
N LEU A 55 4.26 -21.95 3.59
CA LEU A 55 4.05 -22.31 4.99
C LEU A 55 2.57 -22.20 5.37
N LEU A 56 1.91 -21.12 4.93
CA LEU A 56 0.47 -20.91 5.15
C LEU A 56 -0.38 -21.98 4.47
N MET A 57 -0.04 -22.40 3.24
CA MET A 57 -0.75 -23.49 2.54
C MET A 57 -0.63 -24.84 3.27
N TYR A 58 0.52 -25.13 3.89
CA TYR A 58 0.69 -26.35 4.69
C TYR A 58 -0.01 -26.28 6.05
N CYS A 59 -0.13 -25.10 6.64
CA CYS A 59 -0.80 -24.91 7.93
C CYS A 59 -2.32 -24.77 7.84
N LEU A 60 -2.86 -24.42 6.67
CA LEU A 60 -4.30 -24.29 6.44
C LEU A 60 -4.96 -25.68 6.38
N THR A 61 -5.28 -26.24 7.54
CA THR A 61 -5.98 -27.53 7.65
C THR A 61 -7.50 -27.36 7.58
N ASP A 62 -8.03 -26.21 7.99
CA ASP A 62 -9.47 -25.93 7.98
C ASP A 62 -9.74 -24.50 7.49
N PHE A 63 -10.29 -24.38 6.27
CA PHE A 63 -10.63 -23.08 5.67
C PHE A 63 -11.83 -22.42 6.37
N ASP A 64 -12.71 -23.23 6.97
CA ASP A 64 -13.94 -22.76 7.61
C ASP A 64 -13.65 -21.92 8.88
N ASP A 65 -12.61 -22.26 9.62
CA ASP A 65 -12.15 -21.49 10.80
C ASP A 65 -11.61 -20.10 10.43
N VAL A 66 -11.01 -19.95 9.24
CA VAL A 66 -10.45 -18.67 8.76
C VAL A 66 -11.55 -17.77 8.20
N VAL A 67 -12.54 -18.34 7.51
CA VAL A 67 -13.67 -17.59 6.93
C VAL A 67 -14.65 -17.13 8.01
N ASN A 68 -14.88 -17.96 9.04
CA ASN A 68 -15.74 -17.62 10.18
C ASN A 68 -14.96 -16.98 11.35
N ALA A 69 -13.75 -16.48 11.11
CA ALA A 69 -12.91 -15.90 12.16
C ALA A 69 -13.66 -14.84 12.96
N ALA A 70 -13.97 -15.15 14.23
CA ALA A 70 -14.74 -14.31 15.15
C ALA A 70 -14.12 -12.91 15.38
N ASN A 71 -12.84 -12.78 15.04
CA ASN A 71 -12.02 -11.60 15.24
C ASN A 71 -12.22 -10.54 14.12
N GLY A 72 -12.93 -10.88 13.04
CA GLY A 72 -13.14 -9.99 11.88
C GLY A 72 -11.88 -9.73 11.04
N VAL A 73 -10.73 -10.33 11.40
CA VAL A 73 -9.44 -10.18 10.73
C VAL A 73 -8.91 -11.56 10.35
N PRO A 74 -9.23 -12.06 9.13
CA PRO A 74 -8.88 -13.43 8.72
C PRO A 74 -7.36 -13.69 8.72
N LEU A 75 -6.55 -12.65 8.50
CA LEU A 75 -5.09 -12.77 8.49
C LEU A 75 -4.51 -13.08 9.88
N LEU A 76 -5.09 -12.54 10.94
CA LEU A 76 -4.64 -12.79 12.31
C LEU A 76 -4.94 -14.25 12.72
N GLU A 77 -6.12 -14.75 12.35
CA GLU A 77 -6.52 -16.14 12.60
C GLU A 77 -5.63 -17.12 11.83
N LEU A 78 -5.30 -16.77 10.59
CA LEU A 78 -4.39 -17.56 9.76
C LEU A 78 -3.00 -17.68 10.38
N PHE A 79 -2.43 -16.58 10.89
CA PHE A 79 -1.15 -16.65 11.61
C PHE A 79 -1.27 -17.42 12.93
N TYR A 80 -2.39 -17.27 13.63
CA TYR A 80 -2.64 -18.02 14.86
C TYR A 80 -2.63 -19.54 14.61
N ILE A 81 -3.29 -20.00 13.56
CA ILE A 81 -3.28 -21.42 13.16
C ILE A 81 -1.88 -21.84 12.72
N ALA A 82 -1.20 -21.02 11.90
CA ALA A 82 0.15 -21.32 11.39
C ALA A 82 1.22 -21.45 12.49
N PHE A 83 1.10 -20.69 13.58
CA PHE A 83 2.00 -20.77 14.74
C PHE A 83 1.53 -21.78 15.80
N SER A 84 0.80 -22.83 15.42
CA SER A 84 0.29 -23.86 16.33
C SER A 84 -0.56 -23.29 17.49
N ARG A 85 -1.44 -22.33 17.17
CA ARG A 85 -2.31 -21.64 18.15
C ARG A 85 -1.54 -20.85 19.22
N SER A 86 -0.34 -20.37 18.88
CA SER A 86 0.42 -19.45 19.73
C SER A 86 -0.01 -18.00 19.50
N LYS A 87 -0.65 -17.39 20.51
CA LYS A 87 -1.08 -15.99 20.47
C LYS A 87 0.11 -15.02 20.33
N ALA A 88 1.23 -15.31 21.00
CA ALA A 88 2.41 -14.46 20.97
C ALA A 88 3.06 -14.42 19.57
N GLY A 89 3.16 -15.58 18.91
CA GLY A 89 3.72 -15.66 17.54
C GLY A 89 2.87 -14.90 16.52
N ALA A 90 1.55 -15.05 16.59
CA ALA A 90 0.61 -14.37 15.70
C ALA A 90 0.65 -12.84 15.86
N VAL A 91 0.67 -12.35 17.11
CA VAL A 91 0.71 -10.90 17.38
C VAL A 91 2.03 -10.28 16.93
N VAL A 92 3.16 -10.95 17.14
CA VAL A 92 4.47 -10.44 16.69
C VAL A 92 4.50 -10.30 15.16
N MET A 93 4.06 -11.32 14.42
CA MET A 93 4.03 -11.24 12.96
C MET A 93 3.06 -10.17 12.44
N MET A 94 1.88 -10.07 13.04
CA MET A 94 0.92 -9.02 12.68
C MET A 94 1.43 -7.61 12.98
N SER A 95 2.15 -7.43 14.10
CA SER A 95 2.74 -6.14 14.44
C SER A 95 3.83 -5.74 13.44
N GLY A 96 4.70 -6.68 13.04
CA GLY A 96 5.71 -6.46 12.01
C GLY A 96 5.09 -6.09 10.67
N LEU A 97 4.04 -6.80 10.25
CA LEU A 97 3.33 -6.50 9.01
C LEU A 97 2.67 -5.11 9.04
N THR A 98 2.09 -4.72 10.18
CA THR A 98 1.48 -3.40 10.36
C THR A 98 2.52 -2.30 10.24
N VAL A 99 3.71 -2.48 10.84
CA VAL A 99 4.81 -1.52 10.72
C VAL A 99 5.24 -1.37 9.26
N CYS A 100 5.46 -2.47 8.55
CA CYS A 100 5.78 -2.47 7.12
C CYS A 100 4.71 -1.77 6.27
N TRP A 101 3.43 -1.99 6.60
CA TRP A 101 2.32 -1.35 5.92
C TRP A 101 2.32 0.17 6.13
N THR A 102 2.52 0.61 7.38
CA THR A 102 2.56 2.05 7.70
C THR A 102 3.73 2.75 7.03
N SER A 103 4.92 2.15 6.99
CA SER A 103 6.10 2.74 6.33
C SER A 103 5.90 2.83 4.82
N ALA A 104 5.34 1.79 4.18
CA ALA A 104 5.02 1.82 2.75
C ALA A 104 3.98 2.91 2.42
N THR A 105 2.97 3.06 3.28
CA THR A 105 1.91 4.06 3.10
C THR A 105 2.46 5.49 3.25
N MET A 106 3.35 5.74 4.22
CA MET A 106 4.03 7.04 4.35
C MET A 106 4.82 7.41 3.09
N ALA A 107 5.52 6.44 2.50
CA ALA A 107 6.25 6.65 1.26
C ALA A 107 5.29 7.06 0.13
N LEU A 108 4.19 6.32 -0.05
CA LEU A 108 3.15 6.63 -1.04
C LEU A 108 2.59 8.05 -0.91
N TYR A 109 2.27 8.47 0.32
CA TYR A 109 1.80 9.84 0.56
C TYR A 109 2.83 10.90 0.17
N ALA A 110 4.11 10.64 0.45
CA ALA A 110 5.20 11.53 0.03
C ALA A 110 5.27 11.62 -1.51
N TYR A 111 5.20 10.49 -2.23
CA TYR A 111 5.20 10.47 -3.69
C TYR A 111 4.00 11.23 -4.29
N GLN A 112 2.79 10.93 -3.82
CA GLN A 112 1.57 11.59 -4.29
C GLN A 112 1.62 13.11 -4.13
N SER A 113 2.13 13.59 -2.98
CA SER A 113 2.29 15.02 -2.74
C SER A 113 3.22 15.70 -3.75
N LYS A 114 4.32 15.03 -4.14
CA LYS A 114 5.28 15.54 -5.14
C LYS A 114 4.69 15.57 -6.54
N ILE A 115 3.96 14.53 -6.94
CA ILE A 115 3.29 14.45 -8.25
C ILE A 115 2.25 15.56 -8.36
N CYS A 116 1.40 15.71 -7.34
CA CYS A 116 0.35 16.72 -7.35
C CYS A 116 0.92 18.16 -7.29
N TRP A 117 2.07 18.35 -6.65
CA TRP A 117 2.77 19.65 -6.67
C TRP A 117 3.36 19.96 -8.04
N ALA A 118 3.97 18.98 -8.71
CA ALA A 118 4.45 19.14 -10.08
C ALA A 118 3.29 19.49 -11.03
N PHE A 119 2.14 18.82 -10.88
CA PHE A 119 0.93 19.12 -11.64
C PHE A 119 0.36 20.51 -11.36
N GLY A 120 0.41 20.97 -10.09
CA GLY A 120 0.07 22.34 -9.71
C GLY A 120 1.00 23.38 -10.34
N LYS A 121 2.30 23.09 -10.44
CA LYS A 121 3.28 23.96 -11.11
C LYS A 121 2.99 24.17 -12.59
N ASP A 122 2.43 23.16 -13.26
CA ASP A 122 2.07 23.21 -14.69
C ASP A 122 0.71 23.90 -14.94
N ASN A 123 0.13 24.59 -13.95
CA ASN A 123 -1.18 25.24 -14.00
C ASN A 123 -2.36 24.29 -14.32
N GLY A 124 -2.19 22.98 -14.08
CA GLY A 124 -3.22 21.98 -14.37
C GLY A 124 -4.41 21.98 -13.40
N LEU A 125 -4.33 22.73 -12.28
CA LEU A 125 -5.38 22.78 -11.25
C LEU A 125 -5.99 24.19 -11.13
N PRO A 126 -7.32 24.30 -10.94
CA PRO A 126 -7.93 25.58 -10.58
C PRO A 126 -7.31 26.09 -9.27
N VAL A 127 -6.88 27.36 -9.27
CA VAL A 127 -6.16 28.02 -8.15
C VAL A 127 -4.71 27.50 -7.93
N SER A 128 -4.00 27.11 -9.00
CA SER A 128 -2.58 26.71 -9.04
C SER A 128 -1.62 27.50 -8.11
N LYS A 129 -1.83 28.82 -7.93
CA LYS A 129 -1.01 29.67 -7.05
C LYS A 129 -1.01 29.28 -5.56
N ILE A 130 -2.08 28.67 -5.04
CA ILE A 130 -2.13 28.20 -3.65
C ILE A 130 -1.41 26.85 -3.50
N TRP A 131 -1.55 25.98 -4.51
CA TRP A 131 -1.06 24.59 -4.49
C TRP A 131 0.43 24.45 -4.84
N SER A 132 1.00 25.47 -5.49
CA SER A 132 2.43 25.51 -5.86
C SER A 132 3.35 25.94 -4.70
N ARG A 133 2.81 26.43 -3.57
CA ARG A 133 3.63 26.83 -2.42
C ARG A 133 4.18 25.61 -1.67
N VAL A 134 5.50 25.43 -1.75
CA VAL A 134 6.26 24.51 -0.89
C VAL A 134 6.46 25.15 0.47
N HIS A 135 6.29 24.37 1.54
CA HIS A 135 6.59 24.84 2.89
C HIS A 135 8.12 24.90 3.09
N PRO A 136 8.71 26.05 3.49
CA PRO A 136 10.16 26.27 3.45
C PRO A 136 10.96 25.43 4.45
N ILE A 137 10.31 24.88 5.49
CA ILE A 137 10.98 24.13 6.57
C ILE A 137 10.91 22.62 6.36
N MET A 138 9.86 22.13 5.67
CA MET A 138 9.63 20.69 5.51
C MET A 138 9.98 20.18 4.12
N GLU A 139 10.28 21.08 3.15
CA GLU A 139 10.53 20.77 1.73
C GLU A 139 9.41 19.93 1.07
N VAL A 140 8.27 19.75 1.76
CA VAL A 140 7.12 18.97 1.34
C VAL A 140 5.95 19.93 1.08
N PRO A 141 5.22 19.78 -0.04
CA PRO A 141 4.05 20.60 -0.37
C PRO A 141 2.84 20.19 0.49
N ALA A 142 2.78 20.73 1.72
CA ALA A 142 1.75 20.36 2.72
C ALA A 142 0.30 20.64 2.27
N HIS A 143 0.06 21.74 1.53
CA HIS A 143 -1.28 22.07 1.02
C HIS A 143 -1.78 21.03 0.01
N THR A 144 -0.88 20.59 -0.87
CA THR A 144 -1.15 19.59 -1.89
C THR A 144 -1.41 18.22 -1.27
N LEU A 145 -0.66 17.86 -0.23
CA LEU A 145 -0.90 16.65 0.56
C LEU A 145 -2.31 16.64 1.18
N MET A 146 -2.77 17.76 1.73
CA MET A 146 -4.13 17.88 2.29
C MET A 146 -5.22 17.74 1.23
N LEU A 147 -5.03 18.28 0.02
CA LEU A 147 -6.00 18.07 -1.06
C LEU A 147 -6.05 16.61 -1.50
N CYS A 148 -4.89 15.96 -1.65
CA CYS A 148 -4.86 14.53 -1.96
C CYS A 148 -5.54 13.70 -0.86
N SER A 149 -5.28 13.99 0.41
CA SER A 149 -5.89 13.25 1.52
C SER A 149 -7.40 13.47 1.60
N VAL A 150 -7.90 14.68 1.35
CA VAL A 150 -9.34 14.97 1.31
C VAL A 150 -10.00 14.24 0.14
N LEU A 151 -9.42 14.29 -1.06
CA LEU A 151 -9.96 13.58 -2.21
C LEU A 151 -9.99 12.06 -2.00
N VAL A 152 -8.90 11.49 -1.47
CA VAL A 152 -8.85 10.07 -1.12
C VAL A 152 -9.91 9.75 -0.05
N SER A 153 -10.07 10.59 0.97
CA SER A 153 -11.08 10.39 2.01
C SER A 153 -12.50 10.41 1.45
N ILE A 154 -12.80 11.32 0.53
CA ILE A 154 -14.10 11.39 -0.16
C ILE A 154 -14.33 10.14 -1.01
N LEU A 155 -13.33 9.71 -1.78
CA LEU A 155 -13.42 8.50 -2.60
C LEU A 155 -13.57 7.23 -1.75
N SER A 156 -12.82 7.12 -0.65
CA SER A 156 -12.95 6.02 0.30
C SER A 156 -14.33 6.00 0.94
N ALA A 157 -14.86 7.16 1.36
CA ALA A 157 -16.22 7.27 1.88
C ALA A 157 -17.27 6.88 0.82
N LEU A 158 -17.04 7.26 -0.45
CA LEU A 158 -17.91 6.88 -1.56
C LEU A 158 -17.86 5.37 -1.83
N CYS A 159 -16.69 4.73 -1.76
CA CYS A 159 -16.57 3.27 -1.91
C CYS A 159 -17.36 2.53 -0.82
N ILE A 160 -17.32 3.02 0.43
CA ILE A 160 -18.11 2.45 1.54
C ILE A 160 -19.61 2.72 1.37
N ALA A 161 -19.98 3.86 0.78
CA ALA A 161 -21.38 4.17 0.43
C ALA A 161 -21.86 3.42 -0.83
N SER A 162 -20.95 2.96 -1.70
CA SER A 162 -21.29 2.19 -2.90
C SER A 162 -21.50 0.71 -2.59
N SER A 163 -20.86 0.17 -1.54
CA SER A 163 -21.15 -1.18 -1.05
C SER A 163 -22.54 -1.33 -0.43
N THR A 164 -23.23 -0.24 -0.05
CA THR A 164 -24.69 -0.29 0.22
C THR A 164 -25.54 -0.24 -1.05
N ALA A 165 -25.03 0.28 -2.18
CA ALA A 165 -25.70 0.22 -3.48
C ALA A 165 -25.56 -1.14 -4.19
N PHE A 166 -24.50 -1.90 -3.89
CA PHE A 166 -24.27 -3.26 -4.40
C PHE A 166 -24.85 -4.38 -3.50
N ASN A 167 -25.51 -4.04 -2.38
CA ASN A 167 -26.20 -5.02 -1.52
C ASN A 167 -27.63 -5.35 -2.03
N ARG A 168 -27.75 -5.62 -3.34
CA ARG A 168 -28.92 -6.28 -3.95
C ARG A 168 -28.47 -7.26 -5.01
#